data_AF-A0A962YGC1-F1
#
_entry.id   AF-A0A962YGC1-F1
#
_cell.length_a   1.000
_cell.length_b   1.000
_cell.length_c   1.000
_cell.angle_alpha   90.00
_cell.angle_beta   90.00
_cell.angle_gamma   90.00
#
_symmetry.space_group_name_H-M   'P 1'
#
loop_
_entity.id
_entity.type
_entity.pdbx_description
1 polymer ?
#
loop_
_entity_poly.entity_id
_entity_poly.type
_entity_poly.pdbx_seq_one_letter_code
_entity_poly.pdbx_strand_id
1 'polypeptide(L)'
;MRAPLLVLLGAYALSIGGLVLIPGLDDKGNLWYFDFFHAFYFVSFMGSTIGFGEIPYPFSGGQRLWTTISLYICVISWLYAIGSILAIVQDPAFRRVVQEQRFTRRVRRLTSPFYLVCGYGETGSLLVSALHRRNIQSVVIDIDSERINRLELEDFDFDIPCLSCDAREVKHLQEAGIEHPCCIGVIALTDNEDVNVKIAITSKLLRPQLKVICRAENRSTAANLASFNTDHIIDP
;
A
#
# COMPACT_ATOMS: atom_id res chain seq x y z
N MET A 1 -0.14 12.13 8.05
CA MET A 1 -0.39 13.03 6.89
C MET A 1 -1.26 14.24 7.17
N ARG A 2 -2.34 14.16 7.96
CA ARG A 2 -3.23 15.32 8.17
C ARG A 2 -2.52 16.53 8.79
N ALA A 3 -1.75 16.33 9.85
CA ALA A 3 -1.03 17.41 10.54
C ALA A 3 -0.04 18.20 9.65
N PRO A 4 0.94 17.57 8.95
CA PRO A 4 1.88 18.31 8.10
C PRO A 4 1.19 19.05 6.95
N LEU A 5 0.14 18.47 6.37
CA LEU A 5 -0.64 19.12 5.33
C LEU A 5 -1.37 20.36 5.88
N LEU A 6 -2.00 20.25 7.06
CA LEU A 6 -2.69 21.38 7.69
C LEU A 6 -1.72 22.51 8.09
N VAL A 7 -0.52 22.18 8.57
CA VAL A 7 0.52 23.16 8.87
C VAL A 7 0.93 23.91 7.60
N LEU A 8 1.17 23.20 6.50
CA LEU A 8 1.53 23.80 5.22
C LEU A 8 0.41 24.69 4.67
N LEU A 9 -0.83 24.20 4.68
CA LEU A 9 -2.00 24.99 4.27
C LEU A 9 -2.19 26.23 5.13
N GLY A 10 -2.04 26.10 6.45
CA GLY A 10 -2.13 27.22 7.39
C GLY A 10 -1.03 28.26 7.17
N ALA A 11 0.20 27.82 6.94
CA ALA A 11 1.33 28.69 6.62
C ALA A 11 1.11 29.48 5.33
N TYR A 12 0.64 28.82 4.27
CA TYR A 12 0.31 29.48 3.00
C TYR A 12 -0.86 30.45 3.17
N ALA A 13 -1.94 30.04 3.84
CA ALA A 13 -3.10 30.89 4.09
C ALA A 13 -2.74 32.14 4.89
N LEU A 14 -1.91 32.00 5.93
CA LEU A 14 -1.41 33.12 6.72
C LEU A 14 -0.56 34.05 5.87
N SER A 15 0.41 33.51 5.13
CA SER A 15 1.34 34.28 4.30
C SER A 15 0.61 35.09 3.23
N ILE A 16 -0.35 34.46 2.53
CA ILE A 16 -1.20 35.08 1.50
C ILE A 16 -2.10 36.14 2.14
N GLY A 17 -2.79 35.79 3.24
CA GLY A 17 -3.71 36.70 3.93
C GLY A 17 -3.01 37.97 4.39
N GLY A 18 -1.81 37.87 4.96
CA GLY A 18 -1.06 39.06 5.37
C GLY A 18 -0.59 39.91 4.20
N LEU A 19 -0.18 39.32 3.06
CA LEU A 19 0.18 40.09 1.86
C LEU A 19 -1.00 40.84 1.25
N VAL A 20 -2.19 40.23 1.26
CA VAL A 20 -3.42 40.87 0.77
C VAL A 20 -3.83 42.06 1.65
N LEU A 21 -3.59 41.98 2.96
CA LEU A 21 -4.00 43.02 3.92
C LEU A 21 -3.02 44.20 4.04
N ILE A 22 -1.73 43.99 3.75
CA ILE A 22 -0.70 45.04 3.91
C ILE A 22 -0.60 45.88 2.63
N PRO A 23 -0.85 47.20 2.70
CA PRO A 23 -0.74 48.07 1.54
C PRO A 23 0.72 48.24 1.07
N GLY A 24 0.88 48.27 -0.24
CA GLY A 24 2.04 48.75 -0.97
C GLY A 24 1.81 50.14 -1.55
N LEU A 25 2.79 50.62 -2.33
CA LEU A 25 2.71 51.87 -3.06
C LEU A 25 2.92 51.60 -4.55
N ASP A 26 2.08 52.18 -5.40
CA ASP A 26 2.30 52.19 -6.85
C ASP A 26 3.38 53.23 -7.24
N ASP A 27 3.78 53.26 -8.51
CA ASP A 27 4.77 54.21 -9.04
C ASP A 27 4.34 55.69 -8.89
N LYS A 28 3.06 55.95 -8.61
CA LYS A 28 2.47 57.27 -8.42
C LYS A 28 2.26 57.61 -6.94
N GLY A 29 2.64 56.72 -6.02
CA GLY A 29 2.51 56.90 -4.58
C GLY A 29 1.11 56.61 -4.02
N ASN A 30 0.20 56.02 -4.79
CA ASN A 30 -1.11 55.60 -4.31
C ASN A 30 -1.01 54.25 -3.58
N LEU A 31 -1.94 54.01 -2.66
CA LEU A 31 -2.07 52.72 -1.98
C LEU A 31 -2.49 51.64 -2.96
N TRP A 32 -1.74 50.53 -2.95
CA TRP A 32 -2.01 49.35 -3.76
C TRP A 32 -2.07 48.10 -2.88
N TYR A 33 -3.00 47.18 -3.17
CA TYR A 33 -3.16 45.92 -2.45
C TYR A 33 -2.99 44.75 -3.40
N PHE A 34 -2.39 43.68 -2.91
CA PHE A 34 -2.41 42.40 -3.61
C PHE A 34 -3.84 41.87 -3.65
N ASP A 35 -4.27 41.35 -4.80
CA ASP A 35 -5.39 40.42 -4.81
C ASP A 35 -4.92 39.02 -4.32
N PHE A 36 -5.88 38.15 -4.04
CA PHE A 36 -5.58 36.80 -3.56
C PHE A 36 -4.77 35.98 -4.57
N PHE A 37 -4.97 36.19 -5.86
CA PHE A 37 -4.31 35.41 -6.91
C PHE A 37 -2.83 35.77 -7.02
N HIS A 38 -2.50 37.06 -7.08
CA HIS A 38 -1.15 37.58 -7.14
C HIS A 38 -0.39 37.28 -5.83
N ALA A 39 -1.06 37.36 -4.67
CA ALA A 39 -0.46 36.96 -3.40
C ALA A 39 -0.17 35.45 -3.37
N PHE A 40 -1.11 34.61 -3.81
CA PHE A 40 -0.89 33.15 -3.94
C PHE A 40 0.25 32.84 -4.91
N TYR A 41 0.28 33.48 -6.07
CA TYR A 41 1.32 33.32 -7.07
C TYR A 41 2.70 33.68 -6.50
N PHE A 42 2.81 34.83 -5.85
CA PHE A 42 4.04 35.29 -5.19
C PHE A 42 4.52 34.31 -4.11
N VAL A 43 3.64 33.94 -3.18
CA VAL A 43 3.96 33.00 -2.09
C VAL A 43 4.33 31.63 -2.64
N SER A 44 3.76 31.21 -3.77
CA SER A 44 4.04 29.91 -4.38
C SER A 44 5.48 29.78 -4.87
N PHE A 45 5.99 30.74 -5.65
CA PHE A 45 7.39 30.68 -6.11
C PHE A 45 8.40 31.09 -5.03
N MET A 46 8.00 31.90 -4.05
CA MET A 46 8.80 32.23 -2.88
C MET A 46 8.96 31.01 -1.97
N GLY A 47 7.85 30.36 -1.64
CA GLY A 47 7.81 29.19 -0.75
C GLY A 47 8.50 27.95 -1.35
N SER A 48 8.53 27.82 -2.67
CA SER A 48 9.31 26.77 -3.37
C SER A 48 10.79 27.12 -3.55
N THR A 49 11.25 28.26 -3.00
CA THR A 49 12.63 28.76 -3.10
C THR A 49 13.10 29.08 -4.53
N ILE A 50 12.17 29.22 -5.48
CA ILE A 50 12.50 29.61 -6.86
C ILE A 50 12.85 31.11 -6.92
N GLY A 51 12.02 31.95 -6.30
CA GLY A 51 12.34 33.36 -6.10
C GLY A 51 12.52 34.18 -7.37
N PHE A 52 11.59 34.11 -8.34
CA PHE A 52 11.68 34.85 -9.62
C PHE A 52 11.83 36.37 -9.48
N GLY A 53 11.44 36.95 -8.33
CA GLY A 53 11.55 38.39 -8.10
C GLY A 53 10.54 39.22 -8.91
N GLU A 54 9.57 38.57 -9.56
CA GLU A 54 8.47 39.24 -10.25
C GLU A 54 7.53 39.87 -9.22
N ILE A 55 7.69 41.18 -9.03
CA ILE A 55 6.82 42.01 -8.19
C ILE A 55 6.26 43.17 -9.02
N PRO A 56 4.95 43.46 -8.94
CA PRO A 56 4.35 44.53 -9.74
C PRO A 56 4.89 45.91 -9.37
N TYR A 57 5.20 46.13 -8.08
CA TYR A 57 5.79 47.35 -7.56
C TYR A 57 6.82 47.03 -6.46
N PRO A 58 7.77 47.94 -6.16
CA PRO A 58 8.69 47.78 -5.05
C PRO A 58 7.94 47.64 -3.71
N PHE A 59 8.26 46.59 -2.95
CA PHE A 59 7.57 46.33 -1.68
C PHE A 59 7.81 47.44 -0.65
N SER A 60 6.73 47.83 0.04
CA SER A 60 6.78 48.72 1.20
C SER A 60 7.54 48.08 2.36
N GLY A 61 7.96 48.87 3.36
CA GLY A 61 8.64 48.34 4.55
C GLY A 61 7.83 47.26 5.27
N GLY A 62 6.51 47.43 5.34
CA GLY A 62 5.58 46.44 5.91
C GLY A 62 5.53 45.15 5.10
N GLN A 63 5.42 45.25 3.76
CA GLN A 63 5.40 44.08 2.87
C GLN A 63 6.73 43.32 2.92
N ARG A 64 7.87 44.01 3.01
CA ARG A 64 9.19 43.38 3.17
C ARG A 64 9.29 42.62 4.48
N LEU A 65 8.92 43.23 5.61
CA LEU A 65 8.94 42.56 6.90
C LEU A 65 8.05 41.31 6.91
N TRP A 66 6.83 41.44 6.39
CA TRP A 66 5.89 40.33 6.32
C TRP A 66 6.36 39.20 5.42
N THR A 67 6.93 39.53 4.26
CA THR A 67 7.52 38.55 3.34
C THR A 67 8.67 37.79 3.99
N THR A 68 9.54 38.48 4.73
CA THR A 68 10.64 37.84 5.48
C THR A 68 10.12 36.88 6.55
N ILE A 69 9.09 37.27 7.31
CA ILE A 69 8.46 36.39 8.31
C ILE A 69 7.81 35.18 7.62
N SER A 70 7.05 35.43 6.54
CA SER A 70 6.39 34.39 5.75
C SER A 70 7.37 33.39 5.18
N LEU A 71 8.55 33.85 4.73
CA LEU A 71 9.63 32.99 4.24
C LEU A 71 10.06 31.97 5.31
N TYR A 72 10.36 32.42 6.53
CA TYR A 72 10.77 31.50 7.60
C TYR A 72 9.66 30.52 7.98
N ILE A 73 8.40 30.98 8.04
CA ILE A 73 7.24 30.11 8.33
C ILE A 73 7.06 29.06 7.23
N CYS A 74 7.12 29.46 5.96
CA CYS A 74 7.00 28.56 4.82
C CYS A 74 8.12 27.51 4.81
N VAL A 75 9.37 27.93 5.02
CA VAL A 75 10.53 27.02 5.06
C VAL A 75 10.39 25.98 6.17
N ILE A 76 10.06 26.40 7.40
CA ILE A 76 9.87 25.48 8.53
C ILE A 76 8.72 24.49 8.24
N SER A 77 7.62 24.99 7.67
CA SER A 77 6.46 24.17 7.32
C SER A 77 6.80 23.12 6.24
N TRP A 78 7.57 23.50 5.22
CA TRP A 78 8.04 22.57 4.19
C TRP A 78 9.00 21.52 4.74
N LEU A 79 9.96 21.91 5.58
CA LEU A 79 10.88 20.97 6.23
C LEU A 79 10.13 19.95 7.09
N TYR A 80 9.15 20.41 7.87
CA TYR A 80 8.30 19.53 8.67
C TYR A 80 7.46 18.59 7.79
N ALA A 81 6.88 19.08 6.70
CA ALA A 81 6.07 18.28 5.79
C ALA A 81 6.91 17.19 5.09
N ILE A 82 8.08 17.55 4.57
CA ILE A 82 9.00 16.59 3.93
C ILE A 82 9.49 15.56 4.94
N GLY A 83 9.93 15.98 6.14
CA GLY A 83 10.36 15.06 7.19
C GLY A 83 9.27 14.07 7.59
N SER A 84 8.03 14.55 7.71
CA SER A 84 6.87 13.70 8.01
C SER A 84 6.57 12.69 6.88
N ILE A 85 6.69 13.11 5.62
CA ILE A 85 6.51 12.22 4.46
C ILE A 85 7.59 11.13 4.45
N LEU A 86 8.86 11.52 4.64
CA LEU A 86 9.98 10.57 4.70
C LEU A 86 9.81 9.55 5.83
N ALA A 87 9.37 9.99 7.01
CA ALA A 87 9.08 9.10 8.13
C ALA A 87 8.02 8.04 7.78
N ILE A 88 6.97 8.41 7.06
CA ILE A 88 5.92 7.47 6.63
C ILE A 88 6.42 6.51 5.56
N VAL A 89 7.20 6.98 4.59
CA VAL A 89 7.77 6.12 3.53
C VAL A 89 8.77 5.10 4.09
N GLN A 90 9.45 5.45 5.18
CA GLN A 90 10.37 4.56 5.88
C GLN A 90 9.67 3.59 6.85
N ASP A 91 8.39 3.81 7.17
CA ASP A 91 7.63 2.95 8.08
C ASP A 91 7.42 1.54 7.47
N PRO A 92 7.90 0.47 8.13
CA PRO A 92 7.68 -0.91 7.70
C PRO A 92 6.19 -1.27 7.55
N ALA A 93 5.31 -0.72 8.40
CA ALA A 93 3.88 -0.97 8.32
C ALA A 93 3.28 -0.39 7.03
N PHE A 94 3.73 0.81 6.63
CA PHE A 94 3.30 1.42 5.37
C PHE A 94 3.77 0.58 4.17
N ARG A 95 5.03 0.11 4.19
CA ARG A 95 5.55 -0.76 3.13
C ARG A 95 4.74 -2.05 2.99
N ARG A 96 4.39 -2.68 4.12
CA ARG A 96 3.55 -3.89 4.13
C ARG A 96 2.19 -3.65 3.50
N VAL A 97 1.49 -2.57 3.86
CA VAL A 97 0.19 -2.22 3.26
C VAL A 97 0.32 -1.98 1.75
N VAL A 98 1.38 -1.30 1.31
CA VAL A 98 1.62 -1.08 -0.13
C VAL A 98 1.88 -2.41 -0.86
N GLN A 99 2.64 -3.33 -0.25
CA GLN A 99 2.89 -4.67 -0.81
C GLN A 99 1.60 -5.49 -0.90
N GLU A 100 0.79 -5.53 0.16
CA GLU A 100 -0.53 -6.20 0.19
C GLU A 100 -1.46 -5.66 -0.91
N GLN A 101 -1.52 -4.34 -1.09
CA GLN A 101 -2.32 -3.72 -2.15
C GLN A 101 -1.80 -4.05 -3.56
N ARG A 102 -0.48 -4.07 -3.76
CA ARG A 102 0.12 -4.47 -5.05
C ARG A 102 -0.18 -5.93 -5.37
N PHE A 103 0.00 -6.82 -4.40
CA PHE A 103 -0.34 -8.25 -4.51
C PHE A 103 -1.82 -8.44 -4.87
N THR A 104 -2.74 -7.84 -4.11
CA THR A 104 -4.19 -7.95 -4.38
C THR A 104 -4.53 -7.47 -5.79
N ARG A 105 -3.90 -6.39 -6.26
CA ARG A 105 -4.09 -5.89 -7.63
C ARG A 105 -3.54 -6.84 -8.70
N ARG A 106 -2.41 -7.51 -8.44
CA ARG A 106 -1.86 -8.54 -9.34
C ARG A 106 -2.82 -9.72 -9.44
N VAL A 107 -3.28 -10.24 -8.30
CA VAL A 107 -4.24 -11.35 -8.25
C VAL A 107 -5.53 -11.02 -8.98
N ARG A 108 -6.10 -9.83 -8.78
CA ARG A 108 -7.33 -9.38 -9.47
C ARG A 108 -7.21 -9.25 -10.99
N ARG A 109 -5.98 -9.17 -11.52
CA ARG A 109 -5.72 -9.07 -12.96
C ARG A 109 -5.50 -10.44 -13.61
N LEU A 110 -5.46 -11.52 -12.82
CA LEU A 110 -5.30 -12.86 -13.35
C LEU A 110 -6.53 -13.25 -14.18
N THR A 111 -6.32 -13.62 -15.43
CA THR A 111 -7.37 -14.09 -16.33
C THR A 111 -7.39 -15.60 -16.52
N SER A 112 -6.30 -16.27 -16.13
CA SER A 112 -6.12 -17.71 -16.23
C SER A 112 -6.57 -18.42 -14.95
N PRO A 113 -7.08 -19.66 -15.04
CA PRO A 113 -7.36 -20.49 -13.87
C PRO A 113 -6.11 -20.69 -13.00
N PHE A 114 -6.24 -20.52 -11.68
CA PHE A 114 -5.13 -20.64 -10.76
C PHE A 114 -5.48 -21.38 -9.47
N TYR A 115 -4.46 -21.98 -8.85
CA TYR A 115 -4.55 -22.53 -7.50
C TYR A 115 -3.99 -21.55 -6.47
N LEU A 116 -4.73 -21.38 -5.37
CA LEU A 116 -4.22 -20.68 -4.19
C LEU A 116 -3.47 -21.70 -3.32
N VAL A 117 -2.17 -21.51 -3.16
CA VAL A 117 -1.31 -22.33 -2.31
C VAL A 117 -1.03 -21.58 -1.02
N CYS A 118 -1.50 -22.14 0.09
CA CYS A 118 -1.25 -21.61 1.44
C CYS A 118 -0.14 -22.46 2.09
N GLY A 119 1.06 -21.89 2.18
CA GLY A 119 2.27 -22.56 2.65
C GLY A 119 3.27 -22.81 1.50
N TYR A 120 4.42 -22.16 1.57
CA TYR A 120 5.58 -22.28 0.68
C TYR A 120 6.78 -22.93 1.39
N GLY A 121 6.52 -23.98 2.17
CA GLY A 121 7.54 -24.86 2.73
C GLY A 121 8.13 -25.82 1.69
N GLU A 122 8.68 -26.95 2.11
CA GLU A 122 9.27 -27.95 1.20
C GLU A 122 8.24 -28.53 0.22
N THR A 123 7.09 -29.00 0.74
CA THR A 123 6.02 -29.54 -0.11
C THR A 123 5.39 -28.47 -0.98
N GLY A 124 5.24 -27.25 -0.44
CA GLY A 124 4.67 -26.10 -1.16
C GLY A 124 5.52 -25.66 -2.35
N SER A 125 6.84 -25.57 -2.18
CA SER A 125 7.76 -25.18 -3.26
C SER A 125 7.83 -26.22 -4.38
N LEU A 126 7.86 -27.51 -4.02
CA LEU A 126 7.80 -28.60 -4.98
C LEU A 126 6.48 -28.59 -5.78
N LEU A 127 5.36 -28.31 -5.10
CA LEU A 127 4.05 -28.21 -5.75
C LEU A 127 4.00 -27.02 -6.71
N VAL A 128 4.40 -25.82 -6.26
CA VAL A 128 4.42 -24.62 -7.11
C VAL A 128 5.31 -24.84 -8.33
N SER A 129 6.49 -25.43 -8.16
CA SER A 129 7.38 -25.81 -9.26
C SER A 129 6.76 -26.85 -10.21
N ALA A 130 5.96 -27.78 -9.69
CA ALA A 130 5.26 -28.78 -10.50
C ALA A 130 4.07 -28.18 -11.27
N LEU A 131 3.34 -27.24 -10.66
CA LEU A 131 2.26 -26.48 -11.30
C LEU A 131 2.81 -25.59 -12.41
N HIS A 132 3.90 -24.88 -12.13
CA HIS A 132 4.59 -24.04 -13.09
C HIS A 132 5.05 -24.82 -14.34
N ARG A 133 5.73 -25.95 -14.16
CA ARG A 133 6.14 -26.85 -15.26
C ARG A 133 4.98 -27.39 -16.11
N ARG A 134 3.75 -27.36 -15.58
CA ARG A 134 2.52 -27.75 -16.29
C ARG A 134 1.76 -26.54 -16.87
N ASN A 135 2.33 -25.34 -16.84
CA ASN A 135 1.70 -24.09 -17.24
C ASN A 135 0.40 -23.80 -16.47
N ILE A 136 0.35 -24.17 -15.19
CA ILE A 136 -0.78 -23.87 -14.31
C ILE A 136 -0.39 -22.71 -13.40
N GLN A 137 -1.19 -21.65 -13.43
CA GLN A 137 -0.98 -20.46 -12.60
C GLN A 137 -1.17 -20.80 -11.12
N SER A 138 -0.36 -20.18 -10.26
CA SER A 138 -0.53 -20.25 -8.81
C SER A 138 -0.47 -18.86 -8.17
N VAL A 139 -1.14 -18.74 -7.04
CA VAL A 139 -1.01 -17.61 -6.10
C VAL A 139 -0.53 -18.21 -4.79
N VAL A 140 0.50 -17.64 -4.18
CA VAL A 140 1.17 -18.24 -3.02
C VAL A 140 1.10 -17.30 -1.82
N ILE A 141 0.72 -17.82 -0.65
CA ILE A 141 0.83 -17.10 0.61
C ILE A 141 1.55 -17.95 1.65
N ASP A 142 2.44 -17.35 2.45
CA ASP A 142 3.13 -18.01 3.56
C ASP A 142 3.37 -16.98 4.68
N ILE A 143 3.47 -17.43 5.93
CA ILE A 143 3.74 -16.55 7.07
C ILE A 143 5.21 -16.12 7.13
N ASP A 144 6.12 -16.94 6.61
CA ASP A 144 7.56 -16.71 6.60
C ASP A 144 7.96 -15.85 5.39
N SER A 145 8.45 -14.64 5.68
CA SER A 145 8.89 -13.70 4.67
C SER A 145 10.11 -14.18 3.88
N GLU A 146 11.00 -14.99 4.48
CA GLU A 146 12.20 -15.48 3.77
C GLU A 146 11.81 -16.46 2.66
N ARG A 147 10.81 -17.32 2.91
CA ARG A 147 10.27 -18.25 1.91
C ARG A 147 9.67 -17.50 0.72
N ILE A 148 8.93 -16.42 0.98
CA ILE A 148 8.35 -15.56 -0.07
C ILE A 148 9.43 -14.81 -0.85
N ASN A 149 10.43 -14.24 -0.16
CA ASN A 149 11.55 -13.59 -0.82
C ASN A 149 12.31 -14.56 -1.73
N ARG A 150 12.47 -15.82 -1.32
CA ARG A 150 13.08 -16.86 -2.16
C ARG A 150 12.26 -17.11 -3.43
N LEU A 151 10.93 -17.22 -3.31
CA LEU A 151 10.03 -17.38 -4.45
C LEU A 151 10.12 -16.20 -5.44
N GLU A 152 10.22 -14.97 -4.94
CA GLU A 152 10.36 -13.76 -5.78
C GLU A 152 11.70 -13.70 -6.53
N LEU A 153 12.73 -14.41 -6.05
CA LEU A 153 14.05 -14.50 -6.66
C LEU A 153 14.19 -15.67 -7.65
N GLU A 154 13.23 -16.60 -7.67
CA GLU A 154 13.23 -17.73 -8.60
C GLU A 154 12.80 -17.28 -10.00
N ASP A 155 13.52 -17.73 -11.04
CA ASP A 155 13.22 -17.42 -12.44
C ASP A 155 12.11 -18.34 -12.96
N PHE A 156 10.87 -17.88 -12.83
CA PHE A 156 9.70 -18.51 -13.46
C PHE A 156 9.34 -17.82 -14.78
N ASP A 157 8.94 -18.61 -15.79
CA ASP A 157 8.52 -18.11 -17.12
C ASP A 157 7.31 -17.15 -17.07
N PHE A 158 6.54 -17.17 -15.97
CA PHE A 158 5.42 -16.26 -15.73
C PHE A 158 5.37 -15.84 -14.26
N ASP A 159 4.87 -14.62 -14.00
CA ASP A 159 4.78 -14.04 -12.66
C ASP A 159 3.87 -14.88 -11.76
N ILE A 160 4.37 -15.25 -10.57
CA ILE A 160 3.63 -15.97 -9.53
C ILE A 160 3.36 -14.97 -8.40
N PRO A 161 2.14 -14.41 -8.28
CA PRO A 161 1.83 -13.49 -7.21
C PRO A 161 2.00 -14.16 -5.85
N CYS A 162 2.83 -13.55 -5.00
CA CYS A 162 3.07 -14.03 -3.64
C CYS A 162 2.99 -12.94 -2.58
N LEU A 163 2.66 -13.35 -1.34
CA LEU A 163 2.54 -12.44 -0.19
C LEU A 163 2.95 -13.15 1.10
N SER A 164 3.75 -12.45 1.93
CA SER A 164 4.02 -12.87 3.30
C SER A 164 2.89 -12.42 4.22
N CYS A 165 2.06 -13.35 4.66
CA CYS A 165 0.88 -13.09 5.49
C CYS A 165 0.39 -14.35 6.21
N ASP A 166 -0.40 -14.16 7.26
CA ASP A 166 -0.98 -15.27 8.01
C ASP A 166 -2.27 -15.78 7.35
N ALA A 167 -2.22 -16.98 6.77
CA ALA A 167 -3.35 -17.62 6.10
C ALA A 167 -4.52 -17.98 7.05
N ARG A 168 -4.36 -17.85 8.38
CA ARG A 168 -5.45 -17.97 9.36
C ARG A 168 -6.45 -16.82 9.29
N GLU A 169 -6.04 -15.68 8.75
CA GLU A 169 -6.89 -14.49 8.64
C GLU A 169 -7.71 -14.54 7.35
N VAL A 170 -9.03 -14.40 7.50
CA VAL A 170 -9.97 -14.40 6.36
C VAL A 170 -9.58 -13.35 5.32
N LYS A 171 -9.16 -12.16 5.77
CA LYS A 171 -8.72 -11.04 4.91
C LYS A 171 -7.62 -11.48 3.92
N HIS A 172 -6.62 -12.22 4.38
CA HIS A 172 -5.51 -12.64 3.53
C HIS A 172 -5.94 -13.65 2.46
N LEU A 173 -6.87 -14.56 2.78
CA LEU A 173 -7.45 -15.47 1.78
C LEU A 173 -8.25 -14.70 0.71
N GLN A 174 -8.97 -13.65 1.11
CA GLN A 174 -9.69 -12.78 0.18
C GLN A 174 -8.74 -11.97 -0.71
N GLU A 175 -7.68 -11.40 -0.13
CA GLU A 175 -6.62 -10.67 -0.87
C GLU A 175 -5.88 -11.59 -1.84
N ALA A 176 -5.69 -12.86 -1.48
CA ALA A 176 -5.13 -13.91 -2.32
C ALA A 176 -6.11 -14.44 -3.38
N GLY A 177 -7.32 -13.89 -3.46
CA GLY A 177 -8.26 -14.14 -4.54
C GLY A 177 -9.04 -15.44 -4.40
N ILE A 178 -9.30 -15.91 -3.19
CA ILE A 178 -10.15 -17.10 -3.00
C ILE A 178 -11.54 -16.94 -3.65
N GLU A 179 -12.11 -15.73 -3.57
CA GLU A 179 -13.39 -15.37 -4.19
C GLU A 179 -13.28 -15.07 -5.70
N HIS A 180 -12.07 -15.09 -6.26
CA HIS A 180 -11.84 -14.80 -7.67
C HIS A 180 -12.46 -15.90 -8.55
N PRO A 181 -13.17 -15.56 -9.65
CA PRO A 181 -13.81 -16.57 -10.52
C PRO A 181 -12.83 -17.59 -11.10
N CYS A 182 -11.60 -17.16 -11.41
CA CYS A 182 -10.53 -18.03 -11.92
C CYS A 182 -9.82 -18.86 -10.83
N CYS A 183 -10.12 -18.67 -9.54
CA CYS A 183 -9.59 -19.54 -8.49
C CYS A 183 -10.30 -20.89 -8.59
N ILE A 184 -9.55 -21.95 -8.93
CA ILE A 184 -10.08 -23.31 -9.14
C ILE A 184 -9.85 -24.24 -7.96
N GLY A 185 -9.00 -23.85 -7.01
CA GLY A 185 -8.86 -24.57 -5.75
C GLY A 185 -7.92 -23.90 -4.77
N VAL A 186 -8.04 -24.31 -3.51
CA VAL A 186 -7.15 -23.93 -2.41
C VAL A 186 -6.38 -25.17 -1.95
N ILE A 187 -5.08 -25.01 -1.71
CA ILE A 187 -4.20 -26.08 -1.26
C ILE A 187 -3.53 -25.60 0.03
N ALA A 188 -3.90 -26.19 1.17
CA ALA A 188 -3.35 -25.87 2.47
C ALA A 188 -2.23 -26.86 2.82
N LEU A 189 -0.99 -26.36 2.80
CA LEU A 189 0.25 -27.12 2.98
C LEU A 189 1.14 -26.51 4.08
N THR A 190 0.55 -25.84 5.05
CA THR A 190 1.33 -25.28 6.16
C THR A 190 1.79 -26.39 7.11
N ASP A 191 2.86 -26.12 7.87
CA ASP A 191 3.42 -27.04 8.87
C ASP A 191 2.54 -27.15 10.14
N ASN A 192 1.40 -26.44 10.18
CA ASN A 192 0.49 -26.41 11.31
C ASN A 192 -0.90 -26.91 10.90
N GLU A 193 -1.34 -28.03 11.49
CA GLU A 193 -2.64 -28.64 11.19
C GLU A 193 -3.82 -27.73 11.50
N ASP A 194 -3.79 -26.99 12.63
CA ASP A 194 -4.87 -26.09 13.02
C ASP A 194 -5.04 -24.96 11.99
N VAL A 195 -3.92 -24.48 11.43
CA VAL A 195 -3.92 -23.50 10.34
C VAL A 195 -4.57 -24.11 9.09
N ASN A 196 -4.17 -25.33 8.72
CA ASN A 196 -4.72 -26.03 7.56
C ASN A 196 -6.23 -26.29 7.68
N VAL A 197 -6.70 -26.72 8.86
CA VAL A 197 -8.14 -26.86 9.17
C VAL A 197 -8.87 -25.54 9.04
N LYS A 198 -8.32 -24.46 9.60
CA LYS A 198 -8.94 -23.14 9.53
C LYS A 198 -9.00 -22.61 8.10
N ILE A 199 -7.96 -22.81 7.30
CA ILE A 199 -7.96 -22.48 5.86
C ILE A 199 -9.06 -23.25 5.16
N ALA A 200 -9.18 -24.56 5.40
CA ALA A 200 -10.17 -25.40 4.73
C ALA A 200 -11.61 -24.98 5.07
N ILE A 201 -11.91 -24.77 6.35
CA ILE A 201 -13.23 -24.30 6.81
C ILE A 201 -13.54 -22.93 6.21
N THR A 202 -12.61 -21.97 6.33
CA THR A 202 -12.81 -20.61 5.80
C THR A 202 -13.01 -20.64 4.29
N SER A 203 -12.27 -21.49 3.58
CA SER A 203 -12.40 -21.64 2.14
C SER A 203 -13.78 -22.14 1.74
N LYS A 204 -14.32 -23.14 2.44
CA LYS A 204 -15.67 -23.66 2.21
C LYS A 204 -16.76 -22.67 2.63
N LEU A 205 -16.53 -21.84 3.64
CA LEU A 205 -17.47 -20.78 4.02
C LEU A 205 -17.53 -19.67 2.96
N LEU A 206 -16.39 -19.27 2.39
CA LEU A 206 -16.33 -18.23 1.36
C LEU A 206 -16.77 -18.74 -0.02
N ARG A 207 -16.36 -19.96 -0.40
CA ARG A 207 -16.75 -20.62 -1.64
C ARG A 207 -16.99 -22.12 -1.42
N PRO A 208 -18.23 -22.54 -1.11
CA PRO A 208 -18.56 -23.93 -0.79
C PRO A 208 -18.19 -24.95 -1.89
N GLN A 209 -18.30 -24.52 -3.16
CA GLN A 209 -18.01 -25.37 -4.33
C GLN A 209 -16.53 -25.39 -4.72
N LEU A 210 -15.70 -24.54 -4.12
CA LEU A 210 -14.27 -24.49 -4.44
C LEU A 210 -13.59 -25.76 -3.94
N LYS A 211 -12.71 -26.32 -4.77
CA LYS A 211 -11.95 -27.50 -4.41
C LYS A 211 -10.95 -27.15 -3.32
N VAL A 212 -10.95 -27.88 -2.20
CA VAL A 212 -10.00 -27.67 -1.10
C VAL A 212 -9.20 -28.94 -0.90
N ILE A 213 -7.87 -28.80 -1.00
CA ILE A 213 -6.90 -29.86 -0.74
C ILE A 213 -6.14 -29.47 0.52
N CYS A 214 -6.04 -30.40 1.47
CA CYS A 214 -5.49 -30.10 2.78
C CYS A 214 -4.52 -31.21 3.21
N ARG A 215 -3.36 -30.81 3.73
CA ARG A 215 -2.45 -31.74 4.42
C ARG A 215 -2.93 -31.98 5.84
N ALA A 216 -3.06 -33.24 6.24
CA ALA A 216 -3.35 -33.65 7.61
C ALA A 216 -2.54 -34.90 7.95
N GLU A 217 -1.81 -34.88 9.06
CA GLU A 217 -0.98 -35.96 9.59
C GLU A 217 -1.75 -36.79 10.64
N ASN A 218 -2.71 -36.17 11.34
CA ASN A 218 -3.52 -36.84 12.35
C ASN A 218 -4.88 -37.31 11.81
N ARG A 219 -5.24 -38.56 12.11
CA ARG A 219 -6.57 -39.13 11.79
C ARG A 219 -7.74 -38.32 12.34
N SER A 220 -7.61 -37.71 13.52
CA SER A 220 -8.63 -36.84 14.10
C SER A 220 -8.84 -35.56 13.29
N THR A 221 -7.75 -34.96 12.83
CA THR A 221 -7.73 -33.77 11.98
C THR A 221 -8.34 -34.09 10.61
N ALA A 222 -7.98 -35.24 10.03
CA ALA A 222 -8.57 -35.73 8.80
C ALA A 222 -10.09 -35.96 8.91
N ALA A 223 -10.56 -36.56 10.01
CA ALA A 223 -12.00 -36.76 10.26
C ALA A 223 -12.75 -35.42 10.41
N ASN A 224 -12.14 -34.43 11.06
CA ASN A 224 -12.70 -33.08 11.17
C ASN A 224 -12.80 -32.42 9.79
N LEU A 225 -11.74 -32.43 8.99
CA LEU A 225 -11.71 -31.90 7.62
C LEU A 225 -12.74 -32.56 6.70
N ALA A 226 -12.90 -33.89 6.80
CA ALA A 226 -13.87 -34.65 6.03
C ALA A 226 -15.32 -34.22 6.37
N SER A 227 -15.57 -33.87 7.62
CA SER A 227 -16.88 -33.38 8.08
C SER A 227 -17.28 -32.04 7.45
N PHE A 228 -16.32 -31.28 6.91
CA PHE A 228 -16.54 -30.00 6.21
C PHE A 228 -16.50 -30.13 4.67
N ASN A 229 -16.66 -31.33 4.12
CA ASN A 229 -16.57 -31.60 2.67
C ASN A 229 -15.23 -31.18 2.04
N THR A 230 -14.12 -31.33 2.77
CA THR A 230 -12.77 -31.15 2.17
C THR A 230 -12.55 -32.24 1.12
N ASP A 231 -12.24 -31.85 -0.11
CA ASP A 231 -12.31 -32.75 -1.27
C ASP A 231 -11.20 -33.80 -1.27
N HIS A 232 -9.99 -33.40 -0.85
CA HIS A 232 -8.85 -34.31 -0.75
C HIS A 232 -8.02 -34.00 0.51
N ILE A 233 -7.78 -35.03 1.31
CA ILE A 233 -6.92 -34.98 2.49
C ILE A 233 -5.72 -35.87 2.19
N ILE A 234 -4.51 -35.31 2.29
CA ILE A 234 -3.27 -36.03 2.06
C ILE A 234 -2.55 -36.20 3.40
N ASP A 235 -2.36 -37.46 3.78
CA ASP A 235 -1.54 -37.91 4.91
C ASP A 235 -0.19 -38.38 4.32
N PRO A 236 0.90 -37.62 4.49
CA PRO A 236 2.20 -37.89 3.89
C PRO A 236 2.94 -39.10 4.48
#